data_AF-A0A3S4HFQ7-F1
#
_entry.id   AF-A0A3S4HFQ7-F1
#
_cell.length_a   1.000
_cell.length_b   1.000
_cell.length_c   1.000
_cell.angle_alpha   90.00
_cell.angle_beta   90.00
_cell.angle_gamma   90.00
#
_symmetry.space_group_name_H-M   'P 1'
#
loop_
_entity.id
_entity.type
_entity.pdbx_description
1 polymer ?
#
loop_
_entity_poly.entity_id
_entity_poly.type
_entity_poly.pdbx_seq_one_letter_code
_entity_poly.pdbx_strand_id
1 'polypeptide(L)'
;MKAAGYELGKDVTLAMDCAASEFYKDGKYVLAGEGNKAFTSEEFTHFLEELTKQYPIVSIEDGLDESDWDGFAYQTKVLGDKIQLVGDDLFVTNTKILKEGIEKGIANSILIKFNQIGSLTETPGCNQMAKDAGYHRGDLSPFR
;
A
#
# COMPACT_ATOMS: atom_id res chain seq x y z
N MET A 1 5.45 6.78 -22.01
CA MET A 1 6.85 6.95 -21.55
C MET A 1 7.83 7.03 -22.71
N LYS A 2 8.13 5.92 -23.42
CA LYS A 2 9.12 5.92 -24.53
C LYS A 2 8.83 6.94 -25.64
N ALA A 3 7.57 7.07 -26.07
CA ALA A 3 7.17 8.06 -27.08
C ALA A 3 7.36 9.52 -26.64
N ALA A 4 7.42 9.77 -25.32
CA ALA A 4 7.68 11.08 -24.73
C ALA A 4 9.17 11.32 -24.42
N GLY A 5 10.05 10.36 -24.73
CA GLY A 5 11.50 10.48 -24.54
C GLY A 5 12.03 10.12 -23.15
N TYR A 6 11.20 9.58 -22.25
CA TYR A 6 11.60 9.18 -20.89
C TYR A 6 11.90 7.68 -20.77
N GLU A 7 12.91 7.35 -19.95
CA GLU A 7 13.33 5.99 -19.60
C GLU A 7 12.56 5.47 -18.37
N LEU A 8 11.78 4.42 -18.55
CA LEU A 8 11.01 3.79 -17.48
C LEU A 8 11.97 3.07 -16.50
N GLY A 9 11.77 3.26 -15.20
CA GLY A 9 12.63 2.75 -14.12
C GLY A 9 13.80 3.67 -13.75
N LYS A 10 14.05 4.73 -14.53
CA LYS A 10 15.10 5.71 -14.25
C LYS A 10 14.55 7.14 -14.14
N ASP A 11 13.89 7.60 -15.19
CA ASP A 11 13.27 8.93 -15.21
C ASP A 11 11.86 8.88 -14.60
N VAL A 12 11.17 7.74 -14.78
CA VAL A 12 9.79 7.53 -14.32
C VAL A 12 9.63 6.13 -13.76
N THR A 13 9.14 6.02 -12.52
CA THR A 13 8.69 4.77 -11.90
C THR A 13 7.16 4.69 -11.89
N LEU A 14 6.61 3.56 -11.47
CA LEU A 14 5.17 3.34 -11.38
C LEU A 14 4.72 3.17 -9.93
N ALA A 15 3.49 3.57 -9.68
CA ALA A 15 2.74 3.29 -8.46
C ALA A 15 1.36 2.77 -8.85
N MET A 16 0.76 1.94 -8.01
CA MET A 16 -0.61 1.44 -8.19
C MET A 16 -1.41 1.63 -6.91
N ASP A 17 -2.69 1.91 -7.09
CA ASP A 17 -3.73 1.80 -6.07
C ASP A 17 -4.61 0.63 -6.47
N CYS A 18 -4.61 -0.41 -5.64
CA CYS A 18 -5.40 -1.60 -5.87
C CYS A 18 -6.84 -1.44 -5.41
N ALA A 19 -7.11 -0.61 -4.38
CA ALA A 19 -8.39 -0.54 -3.69
C ALA A 19 -8.99 -1.95 -3.45
N ALA A 20 -8.19 -2.88 -2.90
CA ALA A 20 -8.48 -4.30 -2.98
C ALA A 20 -9.76 -4.73 -2.25
N SER A 21 -10.24 -3.92 -1.31
CA SER A 21 -11.55 -4.05 -0.66
C SER A 21 -12.72 -4.10 -1.66
N GLU A 22 -12.63 -3.39 -2.79
CA GLU A 22 -13.71 -3.34 -3.80
C GLU A 22 -13.95 -4.69 -4.51
N PHE A 23 -12.98 -5.59 -4.45
CA PHE A 23 -13.10 -6.93 -5.03
C PHE A 23 -12.78 -8.06 -4.05
N TYR A 24 -12.74 -7.74 -2.75
CA TYR A 24 -12.64 -8.74 -1.69
C TYR A 24 -14.01 -9.32 -1.35
N LYS A 25 -14.13 -10.64 -1.43
CA LYS A 25 -15.38 -11.36 -1.19
C LYS A 25 -15.12 -12.72 -0.58
N ASP A 26 -15.81 -13.00 0.53
CA ASP A 26 -15.79 -14.30 1.22
C ASP A 26 -14.36 -14.82 1.52
N GLY A 27 -13.46 -13.92 1.93
CA GLY A 27 -12.07 -14.29 2.25
C GLY A 27 -11.12 -14.35 1.05
N LYS A 28 -11.54 -13.89 -0.13
CA LYS A 28 -10.77 -13.97 -1.38
C LYS A 28 -10.84 -12.69 -2.20
N TYR A 29 -9.78 -12.41 -2.95
CA TYR A 29 -9.70 -11.32 -3.91
C TYR A 29 -10.11 -11.82 -5.29
N VAL A 30 -11.20 -11.29 -5.87
CA VAL A 30 -11.80 -11.80 -7.11
C VAL A 30 -11.61 -10.82 -8.27
N LEU A 31 -10.69 -11.12 -9.18
CA LEU A 31 -10.41 -10.28 -10.34
C LEU A 31 -11.35 -10.60 -11.51
N ALA A 32 -12.40 -9.80 -11.68
CA ALA A 32 -13.36 -9.95 -12.78
C ALA A 32 -12.69 -9.85 -14.17
N GLY A 33 -11.70 -8.96 -14.31
CA GLY A 33 -10.93 -8.77 -15.54
C GLY A 33 -10.04 -9.97 -15.93
N GLU A 34 -9.74 -10.86 -14.97
CA GLU A 34 -8.97 -12.09 -15.20
C GLU A 34 -9.85 -13.34 -15.19
N GLY A 35 -11.10 -13.22 -15.66
CA GLY A 35 -12.02 -14.35 -15.74
C GLY A 35 -12.54 -14.83 -14.39
N ASN A 36 -12.72 -13.91 -13.44
CA ASN A 36 -13.15 -14.18 -12.06
C ASN A 36 -12.17 -15.08 -11.28
N LYS A 37 -10.88 -14.95 -11.55
CA LYS A 37 -9.85 -15.63 -10.77
C LYS A 37 -9.91 -15.15 -9.32
N ALA A 38 -9.96 -16.09 -8.40
CA ALA A 38 -10.05 -15.82 -6.97
C ALA A 38 -8.72 -16.18 -6.29
N PHE A 39 -8.20 -15.26 -5.49
CA PHE A 39 -6.93 -15.39 -4.81
C PHE A 39 -7.14 -15.33 -3.30
N THR A 40 -6.39 -16.13 -2.54
CA THR A 40 -6.12 -15.85 -1.13
C THR A 40 -5.20 -14.63 -0.98
N SER A 41 -5.05 -14.09 0.22
CA SER A 41 -4.18 -12.94 0.49
C SER A 41 -2.72 -13.19 0.12
N GLU A 42 -2.21 -14.40 0.38
CA GLU A 42 -0.84 -14.80 0.00
C GLU A 42 -0.69 -14.91 -1.52
N GLU A 43 -1.66 -15.53 -2.20
CA GLU A 43 -1.63 -15.66 -3.66
C GLU A 43 -1.74 -14.29 -4.35
N PHE A 44 -2.57 -13.39 -3.80
CA PHE A 44 -2.69 -12.02 -4.33
C PHE A 44 -1.42 -11.21 -4.07
N THR A 45 -0.79 -11.38 -2.91
CA THR A 45 0.53 -10.80 -2.61
C THR A 45 1.58 -11.23 -3.65
N HIS A 46 1.65 -12.52 -3.98
CA HIS A 46 2.60 -13.01 -4.98
C HIS A 46 2.24 -12.59 -6.40
N PHE A 47 0.95 -12.42 -6.71
CA PHE A 47 0.54 -11.82 -7.97
C PHE A 47 1.07 -10.39 -8.09
N LEU A 48 0.92 -9.57 -7.05
CA LEU A 48 1.47 -8.22 -7.00
C LEU A 48 3.02 -8.23 -7.05
N GLU A 49 3.67 -9.15 -6.35
CA GLU A 49 5.12 -9.34 -6.41
C GLU A 49 5.59 -9.58 -7.86
N GLU A 50 4.90 -10.44 -8.60
CA GLU A 50 5.24 -10.73 -9.99
C GLU A 50 5.10 -9.50 -10.89
N LEU A 51 4.08 -8.65 -10.66
CA LEU A 51 3.97 -7.37 -11.36
C LEU A 51 5.17 -6.46 -11.09
N THR A 52 5.65 -6.39 -9.85
CA THR A 52 6.83 -5.57 -9.48
C THR A 52 8.13 -6.07 -10.12
N LYS A 53 8.19 -7.34 -10.52
CA LYS A 53 9.34 -7.89 -11.27
C LYS A 53 9.28 -7.54 -12.76
N GLN A 54 8.08 -7.38 -13.30
CA GLN A 54 7.86 -7.08 -14.72
C GLN A 54 7.90 -5.58 -15.02
N TYR A 55 7.49 -4.76 -14.06
CA TYR A 55 7.41 -3.31 -14.19
C TYR A 55 8.10 -2.63 -13.00
N PRO A 56 8.67 -1.42 -13.18
CA PRO A 56 9.31 -0.69 -12.09
C PRO A 56 8.27 -0.02 -11.18
N ILE A 57 7.41 -0.84 -10.60
CA ILE A 57 6.46 -0.47 -9.56
C ILE A 57 7.23 -0.35 -8.27
N VAL A 58 7.20 0.83 -7.67
CA VAL A 58 7.89 1.12 -6.41
C VAL A 58 6.93 1.39 -5.26
N SER A 59 5.63 1.50 -5.55
CA SER A 59 4.58 1.73 -4.55
C SER A 59 3.30 1.01 -4.91
N ILE A 60 2.67 0.42 -3.90
CA ILE A 60 1.37 -0.26 -3.96
C ILE A 60 0.53 0.28 -2.80
N GLU A 61 -0.62 0.85 -3.12
CA GLU A 61 -1.62 1.34 -2.18
C GLU A 61 -2.77 0.34 -2.06
N ASP A 62 -3.22 0.10 -0.83
CA ASP A 62 -4.31 -0.81 -0.46
C ASP A 62 -4.32 -2.12 -1.24
N GLY A 63 -3.15 -2.79 -1.23
CA GLY A 63 -2.91 -4.05 -1.91
C GLY A 63 -3.68 -5.24 -1.35
N LEU A 64 -4.39 -5.07 -0.23
CA LEU A 64 -5.28 -6.03 0.43
C LEU A 64 -6.45 -5.28 1.08
N ASP A 65 -7.46 -6.01 1.52
CA ASP A 65 -8.64 -5.45 2.17
C ASP A 65 -8.31 -4.82 3.53
N GLU A 66 -8.98 -3.71 3.89
CA GLU A 66 -8.76 -2.97 5.15
C GLU A 66 -8.88 -3.84 6.42
N SER A 67 -9.64 -4.95 6.36
CA SER A 67 -9.82 -5.87 7.48
C SER A 67 -8.82 -7.04 7.49
N ASP A 68 -8.05 -7.24 6.42
CA ASP A 68 -7.11 -8.36 6.24
C ASP A 68 -5.71 -8.06 6.81
N TRP A 69 -5.65 -7.86 8.13
CA TRP A 69 -4.41 -7.51 8.82
C TRP A 69 -3.34 -8.61 8.77
N ASP A 70 -3.76 -9.87 8.82
CA ASP A 70 -2.85 -11.01 8.72
C ASP A 70 -2.26 -11.09 7.30
N GLY A 71 -3.09 -10.86 6.27
CA GLY A 71 -2.63 -10.72 4.89
C GLY A 71 -1.67 -9.54 4.72
N PHE A 72 -1.97 -8.39 5.30
CA PHE A 72 -1.08 -7.22 5.24
C PHE A 72 0.26 -7.46 5.94
N ALA A 73 0.29 -8.15 7.08
CA ALA A 73 1.54 -8.56 7.74
C ALA A 73 2.38 -9.44 6.80
N TYR A 74 1.73 -10.39 6.12
CA TYR A 74 2.37 -11.24 5.13
C TYR A 74 2.90 -10.43 3.94
N GLN A 75 2.08 -9.55 3.37
CA GLN A 75 2.46 -8.67 2.26
C GLN A 75 3.65 -7.78 2.62
N THR A 76 3.66 -7.24 3.84
CA THR A 76 4.74 -6.40 4.34
C THR A 76 6.04 -7.19 4.49
N LYS A 77 5.95 -8.42 4.99
CA LYS A 77 7.11 -9.32 5.06
C LYS A 77 7.68 -9.68 3.69
N VAL A 78 6.83 -9.85 2.67
CA VAL A 78 7.26 -10.26 1.32
C VAL A 78 7.80 -9.09 0.50
N LEU A 79 7.13 -7.92 0.57
CA LEU A 79 7.37 -6.79 -0.34
C LEU A 79 7.96 -5.55 0.34
N GLY A 80 7.79 -5.41 1.66
CA GLY A 80 8.04 -4.17 2.39
C GLY A 80 9.49 -3.67 2.39
N ASP A 81 10.46 -4.54 2.11
CA ASP A 81 11.88 -4.16 1.99
C ASP A 81 12.21 -3.44 0.67
N LYS A 82 11.35 -3.58 -0.36
CA LYS A 82 11.62 -3.08 -1.73
C LYS A 82 10.52 -2.19 -2.27
N ILE A 83 9.31 -2.34 -1.76
CA ILE A 83 8.10 -1.71 -2.27
C ILE A 83 7.48 -0.87 -1.17
N GLN A 84 7.06 0.34 -1.52
CA GLN A 84 6.29 1.19 -0.63
C GLN A 84 4.87 0.63 -0.56
N LEU A 85 4.47 0.16 0.61
CA LEU A 85 3.12 -0.34 0.89
C LEU A 85 2.36 0.75 1.63
N VAL A 86 1.42 1.38 0.93
CA VAL A 86 0.65 2.52 1.42
C VAL A 86 -0.69 2.01 1.93
N GLY A 87 -0.99 2.26 3.21
CA GLY A 87 -2.33 2.09 3.74
C GLY A 87 -3.13 3.39 3.63
N ASP A 88 -4.26 3.36 2.93
CA ASP A 88 -5.23 4.46 2.87
C ASP A 88 -6.49 4.09 3.68
N ASP A 89 -7.32 3.19 3.17
CA ASP A 89 -8.49 2.67 3.89
C ASP A 89 -8.05 1.81 5.09
N LEU A 90 -6.88 1.18 5.02
CA LEU A 90 -6.29 0.45 6.15
C LEU A 90 -6.06 1.32 7.40
N PHE A 91 -5.67 2.60 7.22
CA PHE A 91 -5.33 3.49 8.33
C PHE A 91 -6.33 4.61 8.55
N VAL A 92 -7.13 4.97 7.54
CA VAL A 92 -8.12 6.07 7.55
C VAL A 92 -7.61 7.37 8.19
N THR A 93 -6.32 7.66 8.02
CA THR A 93 -5.62 8.78 8.67
C THR A 93 -5.80 8.80 10.22
N ASN A 94 -6.00 7.66 10.89
CA ASN A 94 -6.24 7.55 12.32
C ASN A 94 -4.99 7.10 13.09
N THR A 95 -4.52 7.96 14.00
CA THR A 95 -3.29 7.71 14.80
C THR A 95 -3.34 6.44 15.64
N LYS A 96 -4.50 6.00 16.13
CA LYS A 96 -4.61 4.77 16.93
C LYS A 96 -4.42 3.53 16.07
N ILE A 97 -5.02 3.54 14.88
CA ILE A 97 -4.93 2.43 13.92
C ILE A 97 -3.53 2.36 13.34
N LEU A 98 -2.96 3.52 12.95
CA LEU A 98 -1.56 3.60 12.50
C LEU A 98 -0.60 3.07 13.58
N LYS A 99 -0.79 3.45 14.85
CA LYS A 99 0.05 2.95 15.94
C LYS A 99 -0.01 1.42 16.05
N GLU A 100 -1.19 0.84 15.99
CA GLU A 100 -1.36 -0.62 16.01
C GLU A 100 -0.70 -1.28 14.79
N GLY A 101 -0.83 -0.68 13.61
CA GLY A 101 -0.18 -1.14 12.37
C GLY A 101 1.34 -1.16 12.51
N ILE A 102 1.93 -0.08 13.04
CA ILE A 102 3.36 0.02 13.31
C ILE A 102 3.82 -1.08 14.28
N GLU A 103 3.10 -1.27 15.40
CA GLU A 103 3.44 -2.28 16.41
C GLU A 103 3.40 -3.71 15.85
N LYS A 104 2.54 -3.96 14.86
CA LYS A 104 2.37 -5.26 14.19
C LYS A 104 3.21 -5.42 12.91
N GLY A 105 3.92 -4.37 12.46
CA GLY A 105 4.70 -4.39 11.23
C GLY A 105 3.83 -4.45 9.96
N ILE A 106 2.75 -3.67 9.94
CA ILE A 106 1.74 -3.63 8.88
C ILE A 106 1.97 -2.44 7.94
N ALA A 107 2.24 -2.71 6.67
CA ALA A 107 2.62 -1.72 5.68
C ALA A 107 3.92 -0.97 6.07
N ASN A 108 4.31 0.03 5.27
CA ASN A 108 5.47 0.88 5.56
C ASN A 108 5.26 2.35 5.13
N SER A 109 4.05 2.70 4.74
CA SER A 109 3.64 4.04 4.34
C SER A 109 2.15 4.26 4.62
N ILE A 110 1.75 5.52 4.75
CA ILE A 110 0.35 5.92 4.98
C ILE A 110 -0.06 7.04 4.02
N LEU A 111 -1.27 6.93 3.46
CA LEU A 111 -1.91 8.02 2.75
C LEU A 111 -2.63 8.94 3.74
N ILE A 112 -2.36 10.25 3.66
CA ILE A 112 -2.93 11.24 4.58
C ILE A 112 -4.01 12.04 3.84
N LYS A 113 -5.28 11.81 4.21
CA LYS A 113 -6.43 12.54 3.70
C LYS A 113 -7.04 13.40 4.79
N PHE A 114 -6.90 14.72 4.68
CA PHE A 114 -7.33 15.68 5.71
C PHE A 114 -8.84 15.66 5.99
N ASN A 115 -9.65 15.17 5.05
CA ASN A 115 -11.09 15.01 5.19
C ASN A 115 -11.49 13.71 5.91
N GLN A 116 -10.61 12.71 6.02
CA GLN A 116 -10.83 11.50 6.82
C GLN A 116 -10.57 11.74 8.31
N ILE A 117 -9.82 12.79 8.64
CA ILE A 117 -9.52 13.17 10.03
C ILE A 117 -10.37 14.38 10.43
N GLY A 118 -11.07 14.27 11.56
CA GLY A 118 -12.06 15.27 12.00
C GLY A 118 -11.48 16.65 12.32
N SER A 119 -10.16 16.80 12.49
CA SER A 119 -9.52 18.09 12.74
C SER A 119 -8.09 18.21 12.19
N LEU A 120 -7.75 19.41 11.69
CA LEU A 120 -6.39 19.78 11.25
C LEU A 120 -5.34 19.69 12.36
N THR A 121 -5.76 19.64 13.63
CA THR A 121 -4.90 19.49 14.81
C THR A 121 -4.41 18.06 15.00
N GLU A 122 -5.11 17.05 14.48
CA GLU A 122 -4.74 15.63 14.62
C GLU A 122 -3.80 15.16 13.49
N THR A 123 -3.86 15.81 12.33
CA THR A 123 -3.04 15.46 11.15
C THR A 123 -1.52 15.56 11.41
N PRO A 124 -0.99 16.59 12.10
CA PRO A 124 0.42 16.68 12.42
C PRO A 124 0.92 15.51 13.28
N GLY A 125 0.07 15.02 14.19
CA GLY A 125 0.39 13.88 15.05
C GLY A 125 0.54 12.58 14.27
N CYS A 126 -0.34 12.34 13.30
CA CYS A 126 -0.27 11.17 12.41
C CYS A 126 0.99 11.19 11.54
N ASN A 127 1.30 12.34 10.95
CA ASN A 127 2.51 12.51 10.13
C ASN A 127 3.79 12.36 10.95
N GLN A 128 3.84 12.89 12.18
CA GLN A 128 4.99 12.73 13.05
C GLN A 128 5.18 11.28 13.49
N MET A 129 4.09 10.60 13.86
CA MET A 129 4.11 9.18 14.25
C MET A 129 4.62 8.28 13.12
N ALA A 130 4.15 8.49 11.88
CA ALA A 130 4.63 7.75 10.72
C ALA A 130 6.14 7.95 10.54
N LYS A 131 6.62 9.20 10.57
CA LYS A 131 8.05 9.52 10.45
C LYS A 131 8.90 8.89 11.55
N ASP A 132 8.45 8.95 12.79
CA ASP A 132 9.18 8.41 13.95
C ASP A 132 9.31 6.88 13.87
N ALA A 133 8.34 6.21 13.23
CA ALA A 133 8.35 4.77 12.99
C ALA A 133 9.08 4.35 11.70
N GLY A 134 9.66 5.30 10.94
CA GLY A 134 10.28 5.03 9.65
C GLY A 134 9.29 4.73 8.53
N TYR A 135 8.01 5.03 8.71
CA TYR A 135 7.01 4.96 7.64
C TYR A 135 7.19 6.17 6.73
N HIS A 136 7.16 5.90 5.44
CA HIS A 136 7.15 6.96 4.45
C HIS A 136 5.77 7.62 4.45
N ARG A 137 5.73 8.91 4.12
CA ARG A 137 4.47 9.51 3.71
C ARG A 137 4.21 9.00 2.30
N GLY A 138 2.95 8.88 1.85
CA GLY A 138 2.61 8.41 0.50
C GLY A 138 3.21 9.19 -0.69
N ASP A 139 4.17 10.12 -0.47
CA ASP A 139 5.01 10.65 -1.54
C ASP A 139 6.04 9.61 -2.00
N LEU A 140 6.16 9.42 -3.32
CA LEU A 140 7.09 8.48 -3.97
C LEU A 140 8.55 8.92 -3.81
N SER A 141 9.02 9.08 -2.58
CA SER A 141 10.41 9.36 -2.29
C SER A 141 11.22 8.06 -2.47
N PRO A 142 12.35 8.10 -3.20
CA PRO A 142 13.14 6.90 -3.43
C PRO A 142 13.67 6.35 -2.11
N PHE A 143 13.54 5.04 -1.90
CA PHE A 143 14.26 4.29 -0.88
C PHE A 143 15.75 4.70 -0.93
N ARG A 144 16.24 5.39 0.10
CA ARG A 144 17.64 5.81 0.20
C ARG A 144 18.45 4.82 1.01
#